data_AF-A0A0G9MVD2-F1
#
_entry.id   AF-A0A0G9MVD2-F1
#
_cell.length_a   1.000
_cell.length_b   1.000
_cell.length_c   1.000
_cell.angle_alpha   90.00
_cell.angle_beta   90.00
_cell.angle_gamma   90.00
#
_symmetry.space_group_name_H-M   'P 1'
#
loop_
_entity.id
_entity.type
_entity.pdbx_description
1 polymer ?
#
loop_
_entity_poly.entity_id
_entity_poly.type
_entity_poly.pdbx_seq_one_letter_code
_entity_poly.pdbx_strand_id
1 'polypeptide(L)'
;MSIFDQIKNAAHNHPTVKNMAEKIGIDQETAERAIAALTEGHHAEGDTMQVAADKSGIDQGVLSQVMEHVGGEGSLQNFMQILDRDHDGNPLNDITSAAGKLFGKN
;
A
#
# COMPACT_ATOMS: atom_id res chain seq x y z
N MET A 1 -6.37 -13.65 5.25
CA MET A 1 -5.52 -12.84 4.35
C MET A 1 -4.71 -11.88 5.20
N SER A 2 -3.44 -11.63 4.84
CA SER A 2 -2.60 -10.66 5.56
C SER A 2 -3.12 -9.23 5.36
N ILE A 3 -2.73 -8.29 6.21
CA ILE A 3 -2.95 -6.84 5.97
C ILE A 3 -2.28 -6.39 4.67
N PHE A 4 -1.15 -7.01 4.33
CA PHE A 4 -0.48 -6.85 3.05
C PHE A 4 -1.40 -7.17 1.86
N ASP A 5 -2.04 -8.34 1.85
CA ASP A 5 -2.93 -8.75 0.77
C ASP A 5 -4.13 -7.82 0.64
N GLN A 6 -4.61 -7.35 1.79
CA GLN A 6 -5.71 -6.39 1.88
C GLN A 6 -5.35 -5.04 1.27
N ILE A 7 -4.18 -4.49 1.62
CA ILE A 7 -3.68 -3.23 1.04
C ILE A 7 -3.39 -3.40 -0.45
N LYS A 8 -2.79 -4.52 -0.86
CA LYS A 8 -2.52 -4.82 -2.27
C LYS A 8 -3.82 -4.84 -3.07
N ASN A 9 -4.86 -5.51 -2.56
CA ASN A 9 -6.18 -5.55 -3.21
C ASN A 9 -6.85 -4.16 -3.25
N ALA A 10 -6.66 -3.33 -2.23
CA ALA A 10 -7.19 -1.97 -2.21
C ALA A 10 -6.48 -1.05 -3.22
N ALA A 11 -5.17 -1.25 -3.41
CA ALA A 11 -4.36 -0.55 -4.41
C ALA A 11 -4.58 -1.06 -5.84
N HIS A 12 -5.22 -2.21 -6.00
CA HIS A 12 -5.30 -2.91 -7.27
C HIS A 12 -6.02 -2.11 -8.35
N ASN A 13 -5.39 -1.99 -9.53
CA ASN A 13 -5.93 -1.21 -10.67
C ASN A 13 -6.19 0.28 -10.39
N HIS A 14 -5.61 0.84 -9.31
CA HIS A 14 -5.83 2.23 -8.97
C HIS A 14 -5.05 3.19 -9.91
N PRO A 15 -5.70 4.23 -10.51
CA PRO A 15 -5.04 5.13 -11.46
C PRO A 15 -3.77 5.81 -10.93
N THR A 16 -3.76 6.19 -9.64
CA THR A 16 -2.59 6.79 -8.99
C THR A 16 -1.40 5.83 -8.97
N VAL A 17 -1.65 4.54 -8.66
CA VAL A 17 -0.60 3.52 -8.58
C VAL A 17 -0.05 3.23 -9.97
N LYS A 18 -0.93 3.16 -10.97
CA LYS A 18 -0.54 3.00 -12.37
C LYS A 18 0.35 4.16 -12.86
N ASN A 19 -0.08 5.41 -12.64
CA ASN A 19 0.70 6.59 -13.04
C ASN A 19 2.06 6.66 -12.35
N MET A 20 2.14 6.21 -11.10
CA MET A 20 3.41 6.11 -10.38
C MET A 20 4.30 5.01 -10.97
N ALA A 21 3.75 3.81 -11.20
CA ALA A 21 4.48 2.69 -11.78
C ALA A 21 5.11 3.06 -13.13
N GLU A 22 4.35 3.75 -13.99
CA GLU A 22 4.81 4.28 -15.28
C GLU A 22 5.96 5.29 -15.13
N LYS A 23 5.93 6.16 -14.10
CA LYS A 23 7.00 7.15 -13.85
C LYS A 23 8.30 6.51 -13.36
N ILE A 24 8.19 5.49 -12.50
CA ILE A 24 9.34 4.77 -11.94
C ILE A 24 9.89 3.76 -12.97
N GLY A 25 9.08 3.33 -13.93
CA GLY A 25 9.46 2.34 -14.93
C GLY A 25 9.32 0.90 -14.43
N ILE A 26 8.39 0.65 -13.50
CA ILE A 26 8.05 -0.68 -12.96
C ILE A 26 6.65 -1.10 -13.43
N ASP A 27 6.38 -2.40 -13.37
CA ASP A 27 5.01 -2.87 -13.60
C ASP A 27 4.08 -2.50 -12.43
N GLN A 28 2.79 -2.48 -12.72
CA GLN A 28 1.76 -2.09 -11.76
C GLN A 28 1.67 -3.05 -10.57
N GLU A 29 1.82 -4.35 -10.78
CA GLU A 29 1.75 -5.33 -9.69
C GLU A 29 2.91 -5.14 -8.70
N THR A 30 4.10 -4.84 -9.20
CA THR A 30 5.27 -4.50 -8.39
C THR A 30 5.04 -3.22 -7.59
N ALA A 31 4.41 -2.20 -8.17
CA ALA A 31 4.05 -0.96 -7.47
C ALA A 31 3.02 -1.20 -6.35
N GLU A 32 1.94 -1.95 -6.63
CA GLU A 32 0.91 -2.32 -5.65
C GLU A 32 1.52 -3.09 -4.47
N ARG A 33 2.40 -4.04 -4.77
CA ARG A 33 3.12 -4.83 -3.77
C ARG A 33 4.09 -3.98 -2.94
N ALA A 34 4.82 -3.05 -3.57
CA ALA A 34 5.72 -2.14 -2.87
C ALA A 34 4.96 -1.26 -1.88
N ILE A 35 3.83 -0.67 -2.29
CA ILE A 35 2.99 0.16 -1.42
C ILE A 35 2.46 -0.65 -0.22
N ALA A 36 1.96 -1.86 -0.46
CA ALA A 36 1.48 -2.75 0.59
C ALA A 36 2.58 -3.11 1.60
N ALA A 37 3.78 -3.43 1.11
CA ALA A 37 4.93 -3.79 1.94
C ALA A 37 5.45 -2.60 2.76
N LEU A 38 5.57 -1.41 2.15
CA LEU A 38 5.98 -0.19 2.84
C LEU A 38 4.97 0.20 3.94
N THR A 39 3.68 0.04 3.66
CA THR A 39 2.62 0.31 4.64
C THR A 39 2.65 -0.66 5.81
N GLU A 40 2.86 -1.96 5.56
CA GLU A 40 3.02 -2.95 6.63
C GLU A 40 4.29 -2.68 7.44
N GLY A 41 5.41 -2.41 6.75
CA GLY A 41 6.69 -2.08 7.38
C GLY A 41 6.66 -0.82 8.24
N HIS A 42 5.82 0.17 7.93
CA HIS A 42 5.63 1.37 8.75
C HIS A 42 4.94 1.07 10.10
N HIS A 43 4.13 0.01 10.17
CA HIS A 43 3.44 -0.41 11.39
C HIS A 43 4.17 -1.54 12.12
N ALA A 44 5.15 -2.17 11.49
CA ALA A 44 5.93 -3.24 12.08
C ALA A 44 7.01 -2.70 13.03
N GLU A 45 7.41 -3.52 13.99
CA GLU A 45 8.59 -3.25 14.81
C GLU A 45 9.85 -3.47 13.96
N GLY A 46 10.63 -2.41 13.72
CA GLY A 46 11.91 -2.49 13.00
C GLY A 46 12.06 -1.45 11.89
N ASP A 47 13.02 -1.69 11.00
CA ASP A 47 13.25 -0.83 9.84
C ASP A 47 12.20 -1.12 8.76
N THR A 48 11.40 -0.11 8.42
CA THR A 48 10.32 -0.21 7.42
C THR A 48 10.81 -0.70 6.07
N MET A 49 11.99 -0.26 5.61
CA MET A 49 12.55 -0.67 4.33
C MET A 49 13.00 -2.11 4.35
N GLN A 50 13.59 -2.55 5.47
CA GLN A 50 13.97 -3.96 5.64
C GLN A 50 12.73 -4.86 5.67
N VAL A 51 11.73 -4.53 6.47
CA VAL A 51 10.48 -5.29 6.55
C VAL A 51 9.79 -5.32 5.18
N ALA A 52 9.75 -4.17 4.48
CA ALA A 52 9.13 -4.10 3.18
C ALA A 52 9.85 -4.98 2.14
N ALA A 53 11.19 -4.97 2.13
CA ALA A 53 11.99 -5.82 1.26
C ALA A 53 11.73 -7.31 1.52
N ASP A 54 11.75 -7.72 2.80
CA ASP A 54 11.54 -9.11 3.20
C ASP A 54 10.13 -9.62 2.83
N LYS A 55 9.11 -8.75 2.93
CA LYS A 55 7.71 -9.10 2.62
C LYS A 55 7.40 -9.10 1.14
N SER A 56 7.97 -8.16 0.39
CA SER A 56 7.66 -7.98 -1.03
C SER A 56 8.59 -8.74 -1.97
N GLY A 57 9.81 -9.08 -1.53
CA GLY A 57 10.89 -9.53 -2.39
C GLY A 57 11.38 -8.45 -3.37
N ILE A 58 11.06 -7.17 -3.12
CA ILE A 58 11.46 -6.04 -3.95
C ILE A 58 12.76 -5.45 -3.40
N ASP A 59 13.65 -5.06 -4.31
CA ASP A 59 14.89 -4.38 -3.98
C ASP A 59 14.64 -3.07 -3.20
N GLN A 60 15.48 -2.79 -2.21
CA GLN A 60 15.35 -1.60 -1.36
C GLN A 60 15.48 -0.30 -2.17
N GLY A 61 16.26 -0.27 -3.26
CA GLY A 61 16.32 0.89 -4.15
C GLY A 61 14.99 1.18 -4.83
N VAL A 62 14.29 0.14 -5.30
CA VAL A 62 12.95 0.29 -5.87
C VAL A 62 11.93 0.69 -4.81
N LEU A 63 11.99 0.09 -3.61
CA LEU A 63 11.15 0.48 -2.48
C LEU A 63 11.38 1.94 -2.09
N SER A 64 12.61 2.43 -2.18
CA SER A 64 12.95 3.82 -1.88
C SER A 64 12.34 4.75 -2.93
N GLN A 65 12.42 4.39 -4.21
CA GLN A 65 11.80 5.19 -5.28
C GLN A 65 10.27 5.23 -5.16
N VAL A 66 9.65 4.10 -4.79
CA VAL A 66 8.21 4.06 -4.48
C VAL A 66 7.93 4.92 -3.26
N MET A 67 8.69 4.78 -2.16
CA MET A 67 8.54 5.62 -0.98
C MET A 67 8.69 7.10 -1.32
N GLU A 68 9.61 7.52 -2.21
CA GLU A 68 9.76 8.92 -2.61
C GLU A 68 8.55 9.42 -3.44
N HIS A 69 8.04 8.59 -4.35
CA HIS A 69 6.90 8.95 -5.19
C HIS A 69 5.58 8.96 -4.43
N VAL A 70 5.44 8.06 -3.46
CA VAL A 70 4.27 8.00 -2.59
C VAL A 70 4.46 8.99 -1.43
N GLY A 71 5.66 9.19 -0.91
CA GLY A 71 5.98 9.93 0.31
C GLY A 71 6.41 11.38 0.14
N GLY A 72 6.24 12.00 -1.03
CA GLY A 72 6.09 13.46 -1.07
C GLY A 72 4.97 13.84 -0.09
N GLU A 73 5.17 14.89 0.72
CA GLU A 73 4.46 15.17 2.01
C GLU A 73 2.91 15.13 2.03
N GLY A 74 2.25 14.91 0.89
CA GLY A 74 0.81 14.64 0.83
C GLY A 74 0.40 13.40 0.05
N SER A 75 1.24 12.75 -0.77
CA SER A 75 0.79 11.68 -1.68
C SER A 75 0.44 10.36 -0.97
N LEU A 76 1.10 10.02 0.13
CA LEU A 76 0.87 8.79 0.89
C LEU A 76 -0.36 8.98 1.76
N GLN A 77 -0.45 10.11 2.47
CA GLN A 77 -1.67 10.50 3.17
C GLN A 77 -2.86 10.62 2.20
N ASN A 78 -2.69 11.22 1.02
CA ASN A 78 -3.76 11.32 0.02
C ASN A 78 -4.14 9.95 -0.53
N PHE A 79 -3.16 9.06 -0.78
CA PHE A 79 -3.43 7.70 -1.24
C PHE A 79 -4.19 6.91 -0.17
N MET A 80 -3.74 7.01 1.08
CA MET A 80 -4.42 6.47 2.25
C MET A 80 -5.82 7.05 2.42
N GLN A 81 -6.02 8.35 2.22
CA GLN A 81 -7.34 9.01 2.25
C GLN A 81 -8.25 8.57 1.10
N ILE A 82 -7.70 8.20 -0.06
CA ILE A 82 -8.50 7.63 -1.16
C ILE A 82 -8.96 6.20 -0.80
N LEU A 83 -8.17 5.47 -0.01
CA LEU A 83 -8.54 4.15 0.49
C LEU A 83 -9.47 4.20 1.71
N ASP A 84 -9.45 5.33 2.44
CA ASP A 84 -10.33 5.66 3.56
C ASP A 84 -11.72 6.00 3.03
N ARG A 85 -12.64 5.05 3.15
CA ARG A 85 -13.97 5.14 2.54
C ARG A 85 -14.96 5.90 3.41
N ASP A 86 -14.79 5.88 4.73
CA ASP A 86 -15.67 6.58 5.65
C ASP A 86 -15.10 7.92 6.17
N HIS A 87 -13.88 8.25 5.72
CA HIS A 87 -13.13 9.48 6.02
C HIS A 87 -12.83 9.66 7.52
N ASP A 88 -12.68 8.57 8.27
CA ASP A 88 -12.34 8.63 9.70
C ASP A 88 -10.84 8.80 9.98
N GLY A 89 -10.01 8.80 8.93
CA GLY A 89 -8.56 8.92 8.99
C GLY A 89 -7.83 7.59 9.15
N ASN A 90 -8.52 6.45 9.11
CA ASN A 90 -7.95 5.12 9.27
C ASN A 90 -8.36 4.14 8.15
N PRO A 91 -7.76 4.24 6.95
CA PRO A 91 -8.10 3.37 5.82
C PRO A 91 -7.90 1.87 6.10
N LEU A 92 -7.08 1.49 7.07
CA LEU A 92 -6.88 0.09 7.41
C LEU A 92 -8.17 -0.53 7.98
N ASN A 93 -8.97 0.24 8.72
CA ASN A 93 -10.24 -0.25 9.25
C ASN A 93 -11.28 -0.44 8.12
N ASP A 94 -11.21 0.37 7.06
CA ASP A 94 -12.12 0.30 5.92
C ASP A 94 -11.79 -0.90 5.04
N ILE A 95 -10.50 -1.10 4.76
CA ILE A 95 -10.04 -2.23 3.97
C ILE A 95 -10.37 -3.54 4.72
N THR A 96 -10.12 -3.60 6.03
CA THR A 96 -10.47 -4.76 6.86
C THR A 96 -11.98 -4.96 6.97
N SER A 97 -12.78 -3.88 7.08
CA SER A 97 -14.24 -3.94 7.13
C SER A 97 -14.85 -4.36 5.80
N ALA A 98 -14.31 -3.90 4.68
CA ALA A 98 -14.72 -4.29 3.33
C ALA A 98 -14.44 -5.78 3.08
N ALA A 99 -13.28 -6.27 3.50
CA ALA A 99 -12.97 -7.69 3.48
C ALA A 99 -13.91 -8.49 4.40
N GLY A 100 -14.18 -7.99 5.61
CA GLY A 100 -15.12 -8.62 6.57
C GLY A 100 -16.54 -8.74 6.02
N LYS A 101 -17.03 -7.74 5.27
CA LYS A 101 -18.35 -7.78 4.62
C LYS A 101 -18.43 -8.80 3.47
N LEU A 102 -17.33 -9.02 2.74
CA LEU A 102 -17.27 -10.01 1.65
C LEU A 102 -17.13 -11.46 2.14
N PHE A 103 -16.47 -11.67 3.28
CA PHE A 103 -16.20 -13.02 3.83
C PHE A 103 -17.13 -13.46 4.97
N GLY A 104 -18.05 -12.60 5.41
CA GLY A 104 -19.14 -13.00 6.28
C GLY A 104 -19.25 -12.18 7.55
N LYS A 105 -20.28 -11.34 7.58
CA LYS A 105 -21.01 -11.00 8.79
C LYS A 105 -22.49 -10.88 8.39
N ASN A 106 -23.26 -11.93 8.68
CA ASN A 106 -24.66 -11.76 9.04
C ASN A 106 -24.68 -11.26 10.48
#